data_AF-A0A967IE38-F1
#
_entry.id   AF-A0A967IE38-F1
#
_cell.length_a   1.000
_cell.length_b   1.000
_cell.length_c   1.000
_cell.angle_alpha   90.00
_cell.angle_beta   90.00
_cell.angle_gamma   90.00
#
_symmetry.space_group_name_H-M   'P 1'
#
loop_
_entity.id
_entity.type
_entity.pdbx_description
1 polymer ?
#
loop_
_entity_poly.entity_id
_entity_poly.type
_entity_poly.pdbx_seq_one_letter_code
_entity_poly.pdbx_strand_id
1 'polypeptide(L)'
;ERRDEIETALCLGASSAEAARQLVRNAFRAALIPSINSMAAMGIVFLPGMMTGQILSGTEPVAAVKYQIAIMCVITGSVAVTALLILVQGYRGYFTSAHQLIVDGSGG
;
A
#
# COMPACT_ATOMS: atom_id res chain seq x y z
N GLU A 1 -12.64 0.62 17.20
CA GLU A 1 -13.74 0.46 16.24
C GLU A 1 -13.68 -0.87 15.47
N ARG A 2 -12.64 -1.19 14.66
CA ARG A 2 -12.58 -2.51 13.95
C ARG A 2 -12.26 -3.75 14.81
N ARG A 3 -12.15 -3.61 16.13
CA ARG A 3 -11.92 -4.72 17.06
C ARG A 3 -13.17 -5.60 17.19
N ASP A 4 -14.31 -4.95 17.40
CA ASP A 4 -15.59 -5.61 17.63
C ASP A 4 -16.02 -6.42 16.40
N GLU A 5 -15.71 -5.95 15.19
CA GLU A 5 -15.95 -6.68 13.93
C GLU A 5 -15.11 -7.96 13.82
N ILE A 6 -13.84 -7.92 14.24
CA ILE A 6 -12.93 -9.07 14.19
C ILE A 6 -13.32 -10.10 15.25
N GLU A 7 -13.65 -9.66 16.46
CA GLU A 7 -14.12 -10.53 17.55
C GLU A 7 -15.48 -11.15 17.23
N THR A 8 -16.41 -10.40 16.63
CA THR A 8 -17.70 -10.94 16.17
C THR A 8 -17.53 -11.97 15.06
N ALA A 9 -16.64 -11.72 14.09
CA ALA A 9 -16.35 -12.69 13.03
C ALA A 9 -15.73 -13.99 13.58
N LEU A 10 -14.82 -13.89 14.56
CA LEU A 10 -14.25 -15.05 15.25
C LEU A 10 -15.31 -15.81 16.07
N CYS A 11 -16.20 -15.10 16.76
CA CYS A 11 -17.32 -15.69 17.51
C CYS A 11 -18.36 -16.39 16.60
N LEU A 12 -18.47 -15.97 15.33
CA LEU A 12 -19.29 -16.61 14.31
C LEU A 12 -18.61 -17.82 13.62
N GLY A 13 -17.41 -18.22 14.07
CA GLY A 13 -16.68 -19.38 13.56
C GLY A 13 -15.82 -19.11 12.32
N ALA A 14 -15.63 -17.84 11.92
CA ALA A 14 -14.72 -17.50 10.84
C ALA A 14 -13.27 -17.76 11.28
N SER A 15 -12.47 -18.36 10.39
CA SER A 15 -11.03 -18.50 10.64
C SER A 15 -10.38 -17.11 10.70
N SER A 16 -9.37 -16.90 11.55
CA SER A 16 -8.66 -15.60 11.61
C SER A 16 -8.11 -15.15 10.26
N ALA A 17 -7.82 -16.10 9.37
CA ALA A 17 -7.40 -15.85 8.00
C ALA A 17 -8.50 -15.19 7.15
N GLU A 18 -9.77 -15.52 7.38
CA GLU A 18 -10.92 -14.91 6.69
C GLU A 18 -11.24 -13.52 7.22
N ALA A 19 -11.24 -13.34 8.54
CA ALA A 19 -11.43 -12.01 9.16
C ALA A 19 -10.30 -11.04 8.77
N ALA A 20 -9.04 -11.51 8.73
CA ALA A 20 -7.90 -10.70 8.32
C ALA A 20 -7.87 -10.39 6.81
N ARG A 21 -8.44 -11.26 5.96
CA ARG A 21 -8.38 -11.09 4.49
C ARG A 21 -9.03 -9.79 4.02
N GLN A 22 -10.17 -9.42 4.59
CA GLN A 22 -10.87 -8.18 4.22
C GLN A 22 -10.11 -6.95 4.70
N LEU A 23 -9.52 -7.01 5.89
CA LEU A 23 -8.68 -5.96 6.44
C LEU A 23 -7.41 -5.74 5.60
N VAL A 24 -6.70 -6.82 5.26
CA VAL A 24 -5.50 -6.79 4.42
C VAL A 24 -5.81 -6.21 3.03
N ARG A 25 -6.92 -6.62 2.41
CA ARG A 25 -7.35 -6.08 1.12
C ARG A 25 -7.62 -4.58 1.18
N ASN A 26 -8.30 -4.12 2.23
CA ASN A 26 -8.61 -2.71 2.41
C ASN A 26 -7.36 -1.87 2.69
N ALA A 27 -6.45 -2.37 3.53
CA ALA A 27 -5.17 -1.72 3.82
C ALA A 27 -4.28 -1.64 2.57
N PHE A 28 -4.20 -2.72 1.79
CA PHE A 28 -3.47 -2.75 0.51
C PHE A 28 -4.03 -1.72 -0.48
N ARG A 29 -5.36 -1.65 -0.63
CA ARG A 29 -6.00 -0.63 -1.47
C ARG A 29 -5.69 0.77 -0.98
N ALA A 30 -5.79 1.03 0.33
CA ALA A 30 -5.50 2.34 0.90
C ALA A 30 -4.05 2.78 0.66
N ALA A 31 -3.09 1.85 0.73
CA ALA A 31 -1.68 2.13 0.46
C ALA A 31 -1.41 2.54 -1.00
N LEU A 32 -2.22 2.09 -1.95
CA LEU A 32 -2.06 2.40 -3.38
C LEU A 32 -2.74 3.70 -3.82
N ILE A 33 -3.75 4.17 -3.08
CA ILE A 33 -4.50 5.40 -3.43
C ILE A 33 -3.57 6.61 -3.67
N PRO A 34 -2.58 6.91 -2.81
CA PRO A 34 -1.68 8.04 -3.03
C PRO A 34 -0.89 7.93 -4.33
N SER A 35 -0.28 6.77 -4.61
CA SER A 35 0.51 6.55 -5.83
C SER A 35 -0.33 6.69 -7.10
N ILE A 36 -1.55 6.15 -7.08
CA ILE A 36 -2.49 6.25 -8.21
C ILE A 36 -2.92 7.71 -8.42
N ASN A 37 -3.27 8.43 -7.35
CA ASN A 37 -3.67 9.83 -7.44
C ASN A 37 -2.56 10.73 -7.98
N SER A 38 -1.31 10.51 -7.54
CA SER A 38 -0.15 11.23 -8.07
C SER A 38 0.09 10.93 -9.55
N MET A 39 -0.08 9.67 -9.96
CA MET A 39 0.08 9.27 -11.35
C MET A 39 -1.03 9.86 -12.25
N ALA A 40 -2.28 9.91 -11.76
CA ALA A 40 -3.42 10.47 -12.50
C ALA A 40 -3.36 12.01 -12.63
N ALA A 41 -2.80 12.71 -11.64
CA ALA A 41 -2.62 14.15 -11.71
C ALA A 41 -1.46 14.59 -12.63
N MET A 42 -0.53 13.68 -12.90
CA MET A 42 0.62 13.93 -13.77
C MET A 42 0.17 14.24 -15.20
N GLY A 43 0.71 15.30 -15.80
CA GLY A 43 0.46 15.68 -17.19
C GLY A 43 -0.81 16.50 -17.41
N ILE A 44 -1.76 16.51 -16.48
CA ILE A 44 -2.93 17.41 -16.50
C ILE A 44 -2.68 18.64 -15.64
N VAL A 45 -2.19 18.46 -14.41
CA VAL A 45 -2.02 19.56 -13.44
C VAL A 45 -0.58 20.03 -13.34
N PHE A 46 0.39 19.11 -13.47
CA PHE A 46 1.81 19.43 -13.41
C PHE A 46 2.64 18.45 -14.25
N LEU A 47 3.68 18.96 -14.92
CA LEU A 47 4.79 18.13 -15.36
C LEU A 47 5.69 17.84 -14.14
N PRO A 48 5.95 16.58 -13.80
CA PRO A 48 6.82 16.23 -12.67
C PRO A 48 8.22 16.83 -12.85
N GLY A 49 8.81 17.35 -11.77
CA GLY A 49 10.01 18.20 -11.83
C GLY A 49 11.22 17.59 -12.53
N MET A 50 11.39 16.26 -12.47
CA MET A 50 12.46 15.56 -13.18
C MET A 50 12.24 15.54 -14.69
N MET A 51 11.00 15.37 -15.16
CA MET A 51 10.64 15.45 -16.57
C MET A 51 10.85 16.87 -17.12
N THR A 52 10.40 17.90 -16.38
CA THR A 52 10.67 19.31 -16.75
C THR A 52 12.17 19.60 -16.79
N GLY A 53 12.94 19.09 -15.82
CA GLY A 53 14.40 19.22 -15.80
C GLY A 53 15.08 18.61 -17.02
N GLN A 54 14.65 17.42 -17.44
CA GLN A 54 15.16 16.76 -18.64
C GLN A 54 14.79 17.52 -19.92
N ILE A 55 13.59 18.07 -20.01
CA ILE A 55 13.17 18.89 -21.16
C ILE A 55 14.01 20.18 -21.22
N LEU A 56 14.19 20.87 -20.10
CA LEU A 56 15.00 22.09 -20.02
C LEU A 56 16.49 21.84 -20.29
N SER A 57 17.00 20.63 -20.01
CA SER A 57 18.39 20.25 -20.33
C SER A 57 18.60 19.87 -21.79
N GLY A 58 17.59 20.00 -22.66
CA GLY A 58 17.69 19.71 -24.09
C GLY A 58 17.42 18.26 -24.48
N THR A 59 16.90 17.44 -23.55
CA THR A 59 16.49 16.06 -23.85
C THR A 59 15.20 16.07 -24.66
N GLU A 60 15.04 15.14 -25.62
CA GLU A 60 13.82 15.06 -26.42
C GLU A 60 12.59 14.88 -25.50
N PRO A 61 11.56 15.74 -25.58
CA PRO A 61 10.43 15.71 -24.67
C PRO A 61 9.71 14.35 -24.64
N VAL A 62 9.62 13.69 -25.80
CA VAL A 62 8.99 12.36 -25.91
C VAL A 62 9.78 11.31 -25.13
N ALA A 63 11.12 11.41 -25.10
CA ALA A 63 11.95 10.52 -24.31
C ALA A 63 11.75 10.77 -22.80
N ALA A 64 11.74 12.03 -22.37
CA ALA A 64 11.50 12.40 -20.97
C ALA A 64 10.16 11.88 -20.45
N VAL A 65 9.08 12.00 -21.25
CA VAL A 65 7.75 11.44 -20.92
C VAL A 65 7.81 9.92 -20.74
N LYS A 66 8.43 9.20 -21.66
CA LYS A 66 8.51 7.73 -21.62
C LYS A 66 9.21 7.23 -20.37
N TYR A 67 10.35 7.83 -20.01
CA TYR A 67 11.06 7.48 -18.79
C TYR A 67 10.23 7.80 -17.54
N GLN A 68 9.54 8.94 -17.55
CA GLN A 68 8.71 9.34 -16.42
C GLN A 68 7.55 8.35 -16.17
N ILE A 69 6.90 7.86 -17.23
CA ILE A 69 5.85 6.84 -17.12
C ILE A 69 6.44 5.53 -16.56
N ALA A 70 7.59 5.09 -17.08
CA ALA A 70 8.26 3.89 -16.59
C ALA A 70 8.59 3.98 -15.08
N ILE A 71 9.07 5.14 -14.64
CA ILE A 71 9.41 5.39 -13.22
C ILE A 71 8.16 5.36 -12.34
N MET A 72 7.03 5.91 -12.79
CA MET A 72 5.76 5.79 -12.04
C MET A 72 5.28 4.35 -11.91
N CYS A 73 5.43 3.54 -12.96
CA CYS A 73 5.11 2.12 -12.88
C CYS A 73 6.00 1.40 -11.85
N VAL A 74 7.31 1.71 -11.84
CA VAL A 74 8.25 1.15 -10.87
C VAL A 74 7.92 1.58 -9.44
N ILE A 75 7.60 2.86 -9.21
CA ILE A 75 7.23 3.36 -7.88
C ILE A 75 5.94 2.71 -7.40
N THR A 76 4.90 2.69 -8.24
CA THR A 76 3.61 2.08 -7.88
C THR A 76 3.77 0.59 -7.63
N GLY A 77 4.56 -0.11 -8.45
CA GLY A 77 4.90 -1.52 -8.25
C GLY A 77 5.67 -1.76 -6.95
N SER A 78 6.64 -0.90 -6.64
CA SER A 78 7.40 -0.97 -5.37
C SER A 78 6.50 -0.76 -4.16
N VAL A 79 5.57 0.21 -4.20
CA VAL A 79 4.59 0.43 -3.14
C VAL A 79 3.67 -0.77 -2.99
N ALA A 80 3.21 -1.37 -4.09
CA ALA A 80 2.39 -2.59 -4.06
C ALA A 80 3.15 -3.75 -3.41
N VAL A 81 4.37 -4.03 -3.85
CA VAL A 81 5.20 -5.12 -3.29
C VAL A 81 5.49 -4.86 -1.81
N THR A 82 5.86 -3.64 -1.45
CA THR A 82 6.15 -3.25 -0.06
C THR A 82 4.92 -3.39 0.82
N ALA A 83 3.75 -2.92 0.37
CA ALA A 83 2.49 -3.09 1.09
C ALA A 83 2.14 -4.57 1.28
N LEU A 84 2.32 -5.39 0.25
CA LEU A 84 2.09 -6.83 0.34
C LEU A 84 3.05 -7.48 1.33
N LEU A 85 4.35 -7.17 1.25
CA LEU A 85 5.36 -7.70 2.17
C LEU A 85 5.09 -7.28 3.62
N ILE A 86 4.73 -6.02 3.86
CA ILE A 86 4.36 -5.54 5.20
C ILE A 86 3.10 -6.25 5.71
N LEU A 87 2.09 -6.46 4.85
CA LEU A 87 0.87 -7.15 5.26
C LEU A 87 1.11 -8.65 5.52
N VAL A 88 1.95 -9.31 4.72
CA VAL A 88 2.33 -10.71 4.93
C VAL A 88 3.21 -10.86 6.17
N GLN A 89 4.18 -9.98 6.36
CA GLN A 89 5.06 -9.97 7.53
C GLN A 89 4.28 -9.60 8.79
N GLY A 90 3.36 -8.64 8.70
CA GLY A 90 2.43 -8.27 9.75
C GLY A 90 1.52 -9.43 10.13
N TYR A 91 0.97 -10.17 9.15
CA TYR A 91 0.22 -11.39 9.44
C TYR A 91 1.06 -12.41 10.22
N ARG A 92 2.34 -12.59 9.87
CA ARG A 92 3.27 -13.51 10.57
C ARG A 92 3.77 -12.98 11.92
N GLY A 93 3.82 -11.66 12.12
CA GLY A 93 4.32 -11.01 13.33
C GLY A 93 3.23 -10.72 14.37
N TYR A 94 1.99 -10.48 13.94
CA TYR A 94 0.84 -10.26 14.82
C TYR A 94 0.09 -11.55 15.19
N PHE A 95 0.34 -12.67 14.51
CA PHE A 95 -0.16 -14.00 14.88
C PHE A 95 1.00 -14.92 15.27
N THR A 96 1.34 -14.96 16.57
CA THR A 96 1.97 -16.15 17.15
C THR A 96 1.03 -17.35 16.98
N SER A 97 1.56 -18.58 16.95
CA SER A 97 0.88 -19.88 16.75
C SER A 97 -0.35 -20.18 17.65
N ALA A 98 -0.83 -19.22 18.45
CA ALA A 98 -1.96 -19.31 19.36
C ALA A 98 -3.12 -18.33 19.05
N HIS A 99 -3.18 -17.68 17.89
CA HIS A 99 -4.36 -16.87 17.50
C HIS A 99 -4.72 -15.70 18.45
N GLN A 100 -3.74 -15.11 19.14
CA GLN A 100 -3.97 -13.95 20.00
C GLN A 100 -3.23 -12.71 19.48
N LEU A 101 -3.96 -11.59 19.39
CA LEU A 101 -3.42 -10.24 19.32
C LEU A 101 -2.53 -10.05 20.56
N ILE A 102 -1.24 -9.80 20.38
CA ILE A 102 -0.36 -9.41 21.48
C ILE A 102 -0.86 -8.05 21.99
N VAL A 103 -1.62 -8.11 23.08
CA VAL A 103 -1.95 -6.98 23.95
C VAL A 103 -0.71 -6.74 24.79
N ASP A 104 0.11 -5.75 24.41
CA ASP A 104 0.96 -5.11 25.39
C ASP A 104 0.12 -4.02 26.06
N GLY A 105 -0.38 -4.34 27.25
CA GLY A 105 -1.39 -3.51 27.92
C GLY A 105 -1.99 -4.16 29.17
N SER A 106 -1.16 -4.63 30.11
CA SER A 106 -1.51 -4.60 31.54
C SER A 106 -0.27 -4.81 32.41
N GLY A 107 0.18 -3.75 33.08
CA GLY A 107 1.20 -3.85 34.13
C GLY A 107 1.90 -2.54 34.47
N GLY A 108 1.15 -1.53 34.90
CA GLY A 108 1.69 -0.25 35.41
C GLY A 108 0.67 0.86 35.39
#